data_AF-A0A1B3M2M5-F1
#
_entry.id   AF-A0A1B3M2M5-F1
#
_cell.length_a   1.000
_cell.length_b   1.000
_cell.length_c   1.000
_cell.angle_alpha   90.00
_cell.angle_beta   90.00
_cell.angle_gamma   90.00
#
_symmetry.space_group_name_H-M   'P 1'
#
loop_
_entity.id
_entity.type
_entity.pdbx_description
1 polymer ?
#
loop_
_entity_poly.entity_id
_entity_poly.type
_entity_poly.pdbx_seq_one_letter_code
_entity_poly.pdbx_strand_id
1 'polypeptide(L)'
;MKPTLTRTALLISALLLSPLAAQAAAPTKAEYAAAKTTISADYKAAKAACDSLKANAKDICEEEAEAAEKNARAELEFSASGKPADAMKVQTVKADGAFEVAKERCDDLSGNAKDVCNKEAKAAHVAAIAAAKSPKASAEDRAEAKEDVNEAKYKAAAEKCDTLSGDAKTACVQAAKNAHGQR
;
A
#
# COMPACT_ATOMS: atom_id res chain seq x y z
N MET A 1 1.52 48.84 18.31
CA MET A 1 2.95 49.04 18.60
C MET A 1 3.60 47.66 18.65
N LYS A 2 4.54 47.39 17.75
CA LYS A 2 5.32 46.14 17.70
C LYS A 2 6.63 46.36 18.47
N PRO A 3 7.12 45.40 19.26
CA PRO A 3 8.54 45.27 19.50
C PRO A 3 9.08 44.11 18.67
N THR A 4 10.06 44.43 17.84
CA THR A 4 10.88 43.51 17.07
C THR A 4 12.20 43.30 17.80
N LEU A 5 12.73 42.08 17.71
CA LEU A 5 14.15 41.70 17.74
C LEU A 5 14.96 41.86 19.03
N THR A 6 15.46 40.73 19.54
CA THR A 6 16.91 40.50 19.68
C THR A 6 17.22 39.00 19.62
N ARG A 7 18.10 38.64 18.69
CA ARG A 7 18.71 37.31 18.54
C ARG A 7 19.84 37.18 19.54
N THR A 8 19.80 36.15 20.38
CA THR A 8 20.99 35.69 21.12
C THR A 8 21.31 34.29 20.63
N ALA A 9 22.35 34.21 19.79
CA ALA A 9 22.95 32.95 19.39
C ALA A 9 23.75 32.39 20.58
N LEU A 10 23.34 31.21 21.06
CA LEU A 10 24.13 30.39 21.97
C LEU A 10 24.47 29.09 21.22
N LEU A 11 25.70 29.04 20.73
CA LEU A 11 26.31 27.82 20.18
C LEU A 11 26.57 26.87 21.36
N ILE A 12 25.82 25.77 21.42
CA ILE A 12 26.15 24.61 22.26
C ILE A 12 26.59 23.50 21.31
N SER A 13 27.90 23.38 21.13
CA SER A 13 28.52 22.18 20.58
C SER A 13 28.42 21.06 21.62
N ALA A 14 27.42 20.19 21.48
CA ALA A 14 27.39 18.89 22.14
C ALA A 14 27.75 17.80 21.12
N LEU A 15 28.99 17.34 21.19
CA LEU A 15 29.39 16.04 20.66
C LEU A 15 28.74 14.95 21.54
N LEU A 16 28.46 13.78 20.94
CA LEU A 16 28.03 12.50 21.54
C LEU A 16 26.52 12.27 21.63
N LEU A 17 25.96 11.54 20.66
CA LEU A 17 25.89 10.07 20.66
C LEU A 17 25.07 9.69 19.43
N SER A 18 25.69 9.05 18.43
CA SER A 18 24.91 8.40 17.37
C SER A 18 23.89 7.49 18.06
N PRO A 19 22.59 7.53 17.71
CA PRO A 19 21.68 6.56 18.27
C PRO A 19 22.20 5.19 17.85
N LEU A 20 22.65 4.38 18.82
CA LEU A 20 22.67 2.94 18.62
C LEU A 20 21.25 2.63 18.13
N ALA A 21 21.13 2.09 16.92
CA ALA A 21 19.89 1.50 16.49
C ALA A 21 19.52 0.46 17.55
N ALA A 22 18.60 0.82 18.44
CA ALA A 22 18.01 -0.11 19.37
C ALA A 22 17.31 -1.15 18.51
N GLN A 23 18.00 -2.28 18.29
CA GLN A 23 17.38 -3.43 17.68
C GLN A 23 16.38 -3.91 18.72
N ALA A 24 15.10 -3.62 18.49
CA ALA A 24 14.03 -4.10 19.34
C ALA A 24 14.18 -5.62 19.46
N ALA A 25 14.33 -6.11 20.69
CA ALA A 25 14.39 -7.55 20.93
C ALA A 25 13.08 -8.19 20.46
N ALA A 26 13.16 -9.41 19.92
CA ALA A 26 11.98 -10.17 19.56
C ALA A 26 11.05 -10.31 20.79
N PRO A 27 9.71 -10.20 20.62
CA PRO A 27 8.77 -10.34 21.72
C PRO A 27 8.91 -11.72 22.39
N THR A 28 8.75 -11.74 23.70
CA THR A 28 8.59 -12.98 24.45
C THR A 28 7.31 -13.71 24.02
N LYS A 29 7.21 -15.02 24.33
CA LYS A 29 5.98 -15.79 24.07
C LYS A 29 4.73 -15.16 24.71
N ALA A 30 4.90 -14.58 25.90
CA ALA A 30 3.81 -13.91 26.61
C ALA A 30 3.39 -12.62 25.91
N GLU A 31 4.35 -11.76 25.52
CA GLU A 31 4.07 -10.52 24.77
C GLU A 31 3.44 -10.82 23.40
N TYR A 32 3.93 -11.84 22.71
CA TYR A 32 3.38 -12.26 21.41
C TYR A 32 1.94 -12.77 21.54
N ALA A 33 1.63 -13.58 22.56
CA ALA A 33 0.26 -14.03 22.82
C ALA A 33 -0.67 -12.87 23.22
N ALA A 34 -0.17 -11.94 24.02
CA ALA A 34 -0.89 -10.72 24.38
C ALA A 34 -1.17 -9.86 23.14
N ALA A 35 -0.16 -9.63 22.29
CA ALA A 35 -0.32 -8.87 21.05
C ALA A 35 -1.34 -9.52 20.09
N LYS A 36 -1.35 -10.86 19.94
CA LYS A 36 -2.39 -11.57 19.17
C LYS A 36 -3.79 -11.34 19.72
N THR A 37 -3.92 -11.31 21.04
CA THR A 37 -5.19 -11.05 21.73
C THR A 37 -5.64 -9.62 21.47
N THR A 38 -4.74 -8.64 21.63
CA THR A 38 -5.00 -7.22 21.34
C THR A 38 -5.42 -7.02 19.88
N ILE A 39 -4.68 -7.55 18.91
CA ILE A 39 -5.01 -7.44 17.48
C ILE A 39 -6.43 -7.99 17.20
N SER A 40 -6.79 -9.13 17.82
CA SER A 40 -8.13 -9.70 17.65
C SER A 40 -9.22 -8.84 18.31
N ALA A 41 -8.94 -8.23 19.45
CA ALA A 41 -9.87 -7.32 20.12
C ALA A 41 -10.06 -6.03 19.32
N ASP A 42 -8.98 -5.44 18.81
CA ASP A 42 -8.98 -4.24 17.98
C ASP A 42 -9.75 -4.47 16.68
N TYR A 43 -9.55 -5.62 16.01
CA TYR A 43 -10.34 -5.98 14.84
C TYR A 43 -11.84 -6.10 15.13
N LYS A 44 -12.20 -6.76 16.23
CA LYS A 44 -13.62 -6.87 16.65
C LYS A 44 -14.22 -5.48 16.93
N ALA A 45 -13.47 -4.62 17.60
CA ALA A 45 -13.91 -3.25 17.90
C ALA A 45 -14.06 -2.41 16.63
N ALA A 46 -13.10 -2.50 15.71
CA ALA A 46 -13.15 -1.83 14.40
C ALA A 46 -14.36 -2.30 13.58
N LYS A 47 -14.58 -3.62 13.49
CA LYS A 47 -15.74 -4.18 12.77
C LYS A 47 -17.06 -3.72 13.40
N ALA A 48 -17.16 -3.71 14.73
CA ALA A 48 -18.35 -3.20 15.42
C ALA A 48 -18.59 -1.71 15.15
N ALA A 49 -17.53 -0.90 15.00
CA ALA A 49 -17.68 0.52 14.64
C ALA A 49 -18.29 0.69 13.22
N CYS A 50 -18.01 -0.24 12.30
CA CYS A 50 -18.57 -0.26 10.95
C CYS A 50 -20.08 -0.54 10.92
N ASP A 51 -20.68 -1.09 11.98
CA ASP A 51 -22.12 -1.41 12.01
C ASP A 51 -23.03 -0.18 11.93
N SER A 52 -22.50 0.99 12.26
CA SER A 52 -23.20 2.27 12.11
C SER A 52 -23.31 2.75 10.65
N LEU A 53 -22.50 2.18 9.76
CA LEU A 53 -22.41 2.53 8.34
C LEU A 53 -23.36 1.66 7.51
N LYS A 54 -23.58 2.04 6.25
CA LYS A 54 -24.50 1.36 5.33
C LYS A 54 -23.90 1.29 3.93
N ALA A 55 -24.33 0.27 3.16
CA ALA A 55 -23.91 0.04 1.78
C ALA A 55 -22.38 0.05 1.65
N ASN A 56 -21.85 0.58 0.55
CA ASN A 56 -20.41 0.56 0.25
C ASN A 56 -19.55 1.21 1.36
N ALA A 57 -20.07 2.20 2.09
CA ALA A 57 -19.34 2.79 3.21
C ALA A 57 -19.11 1.78 4.35
N LYS A 58 -20.03 0.84 4.55
CA LYS A 58 -19.84 -0.27 5.50
C LYS A 58 -18.82 -1.26 4.95
N ASP A 59 -18.92 -1.63 3.68
CA ASP A 59 -18.03 -2.62 3.06
C ASP A 59 -16.57 -2.13 3.05
N ILE A 60 -16.33 -0.86 2.67
CA ILE A 60 -15.00 -0.22 2.79
C ILE A 60 -14.49 -0.26 4.24
N CYS A 61 -15.33 0.03 5.23
CA CYS A 61 -14.92 0.03 6.63
C CYS A 61 -14.54 -1.37 7.12
N GLU A 62 -15.31 -2.39 6.73
CA GLU A 62 -14.99 -3.78 7.07
C GLU A 62 -13.69 -4.24 6.42
N GLU A 63 -13.46 -3.93 5.15
CA GLU A 63 -12.20 -4.25 4.45
C GLU A 63 -11.00 -3.49 5.03
N GLU A 64 -11.17 -2.23 5.44
CA GLU A 64 -10.12 -1.47 6.13
C GLU A 64 -9.76 -2.11 7.49
N ALA A 65 -10.77 -2.56 8.24
CA ALA A 65 -10.57 -3.27 9.50
C ALA A 65 -9.86 -4.63 9.29
N GLU A 66 -10.24 -5.38 8.26
CA GLU A 66 -9.58 -6.64 7.89
C GLU A 66 -8.14 -6.43 7.43
N ALA A 67 -7.89 -5.43 6.58
CA ALA A 67 -6.56 -5.07 6.13
C ALA A 67 -5.66 -4.67 7.32
N ALA A 68 -6.19 -3.89 8.26
CA ALA A 68 -5.48 -3.51 9.48
C ALA A 68 -5.13 -4.74 10.35
N GLU A 69 -6.06 -5.68 10.54
CA GLU A 69 -5.81 -6.92 11.28
C GLU A 69 -4.73 -7.78 10.62
N LYS A 70 -4.85 -8.02 9.31
CA LYS A 70 -3.89 -8.82 8.54
C LYS A 70 -2.49 -8.18 8.58
N ASN A 71 -2.41 -6.86 8.44
CA ASN A 71 -1.16 -6.10 8.55
C ASN A 71 -0.52 -6.24 9.93
N ALA A 72 -1.28 -6.00 11.00
CA ALA A 72 -0.78 -6.09 12.37
C ALA A 72 -0.31 -7.51 12.70
N ARG A 73 -1.01 -8.54 12.23
CA ARG A 73 -0.56 -9.93 12.36
C ARG A 73 0.75 -10.17 11.62
N ALA A 74 0.87 -9.74 10.36
CA ALA A 74 2.09 -9.94 9.59
C ALA A 74 3.30 -9.21 10.24
N GLU A 75 3.09 -7.99 10.74
CA GLU A 75 4.11 -7.22 11.45
C GLU A 75 4.51 -7.89 12.75
N LEU A 76 3.56 -8.43 13.51
CA LEU A 76 3.84 -9.21 14.72
C LEU A 76 4.67 -10.46 14.40
N GLU A 77 4.31 -11.21 13.36
CA GLU A 77 5.10 -12.38 12.93
C GLU A 77 6.51 -11.99 12.53
N PHE A 78 6.68 -10.90 11.77
CA PHE A 78 8.00 -10.40 11.42
C PHE A 78 8.79 -9.93 12.65
N SER A 79 8.16 -9.26 13.61
CA SER A 79 8.82 -8.82 14.85
C SER A 79 9.30 -10.01 15.69
N ALA A 80 8.54 -11.11 15.70
CA ALA A 80 8.88 -12.34 16.40
C ALA A 80 9.99 -13.13 15.70
N SER A 81 9.98 -13.15 14.37
CA SER A 81 10.90 -14.00 13.60
C SER A 81 12.18 -13.30 13.17
N GLY A 82 12.14 -11.99 12.91
CA GLY A 82 13.21 -11.21 12.28
C GLY A 82 13.56 -11.67 10.86
N LYS A 83 12.79 -12.59 10.26
CA LYS A 83 13.15 -13.21 8.99
C LYS A 83 12.86 -12.27 7.82
N PRO A 84 13.77 -12.16 6.84
CA PRO A 84 13.50 -11.38 5.63
C PRO A 84 12.27 -11.85 4.84
N ALA A 85 11.92 -13.13 4.89
CA ALA A 85 10.72 -13.66 4.23
C ALA A 85 9.43 -13.11 4.87
N ASP A 86 9.41 -12.95 6.20
CA ASP A 86 8.28 -12.35 6.90
C ASP A 86 8.23 -10.83 6.67
N ALA A 87 9.38 -10.16 6.53
CA ALA A 87 9.42 -8.76 6.09
C ALA A 87 8.79 -8.57 4.70
N MET A 88 9.08 -9.48 3.76
CA MET A 88 8.45 -9.48 2.44
C MET A 88 6.95 -9.74 2.54
N LYS A 89 6.53 -10.69 3.38
CA LYS A 89 5.12 -10.99 3.63
C LYS A 89 4.36 -9.77 4.17
N VAL A 90 4.96 -8.98 5.07
CA VAL A 90 4.36 -7.70 5.53
C VAL A 90 4.05 -6.79 4.35
N GLN A 91 4.97 -6.64 3.41
CA GLN A 91 4.74 -5.78 2.24
C GLN A 91 3.68 -6.35 1.29
N THR A 92 3.66 -7.67 1.09
CA THR A 92 2.61 -8.35 0.31
C THR A 92 1.23 -8.15 0.93
N VAL A 93 1.09 -8.39 2.24
CA VAL A 93 -0.19 -8.24 2.95
C VAL A 93 -0.66 -6.78 2.92
N LYS A 94 0.25 -5.81 3.03
CA LYS A 94 -0.07 -4.38 2.87
C LYS A 94 -0.59 -4.06 1.47
N ALA A 95 0.05 -4.61 0.44
CA ALA A 95 -0.40 -4.43 -0.94
C ALA A 95 -1.79 -5.04 -1.16
N ASP A 96 -2.00 -6.28 -0.71
CA ASP A 96 -3.28 -6.99 -0.83
C ASP A 96 -4.41 -6.22 -0.11
N GLY A 97 -4.19 -5.82 1.14
CA GLY A 97 -5.18 -5.05 1.90
C GLY A 97 -5.51 -3.70 1.25
N ALA A 98 -4.50 -2.98 0.75
CA ALA A 98 -4.73 -1.73 0.02
C ALA A 98 -5.51 -1.94 -1.29
N PHE A 99 -5.31 -3.08 -1.96
CA PHE A 99 -6.02 -3.42 -3.19
C PHE A 99 -7.49 -3.76 -2.94
N GLU A 100 -7.80 -4.56 -1.92
CA GLU A 100 -9.18 -4.90 -1.59
C GLU A 100 -9.97 -3.65 -1.14
N VAL A 101 -9.37 -2.81 -0.27
CA VAL A 101 -9.97 -1.51 0.09
C VAL A 101 -10.17 -0.61 -1.13
N ALA A 102 -9.23 -0.60 -2.07
CA ALA A 102 -9.38 0.19 -3.30
C ALA A 102 -10.50 -0.33 -4.20
N LYS A 103 -10.73 -1.65 -4.27
CA LYS A 103 -11.83 -2.24 -5.03
C LYS A 103 -13.18 -1.83 -4.46
N GLU A 104 -13.38 -1.93 -3.15
CA GLU A 104 -14.61 -1.45 -2.50
C GLU A 104 -14.82 0.05 -2.78
N ARG A 105 -13.77 0.86 -2.71
CA ARG A 105 -13.84 2.29 -3.07
C ARG A 105 -14.23 2.53 -4.54
N CYS A 106 -13.81 1.64 -5.44
CA CYS A 106 -14.20 1.71 -6.84
C CYS A 106 -15.65 1.26 -7.08
N ASP A 107 -16.26 0.51 -6.16
CA ASP A 107 -17.59 -0.06 -6.34
C ASP A 107 -18.72 0.99 -6.28
N ASP A 108 -18.47 2.15 -5.67
CA ASP A 108 -19.35 3.33 -5.72
C ASP A 108 -19.42 3.99 -7.12
N LEU A 109 -18.48 3.67 -8.01
CA LEU A 109 -18.44 4.22 -9.35
C LEU A 109 -19.28 3.38 -10.32
N SER A 110 -19.46 3.88 -11.55
CA SER A 110 -20.16 3.15 -12.60
C SER A 110 -19.57 3.42 -13.99
N GLY A 111 -19.84 2.52 -14.93
CA GLY A 111 -19.33 2.58 -16.30
C GLY A 111 -17.81 2.64 -16.36
N ASN A 112 -17.28 3.32 -17.37
CA ASN A 112 -15.84 3.45 -17.60
C ASN A 112 -15.09 4.02 -16.39
N ALA A 113 -15.70 4.90 -15.57
CA ALA A 113 -15.05 5.41 -14.36
C ALA A 113 -14.72 4.29 -13.36
N LYS A 114 -15.63 3.31 -13.21
CA LYS A 114 -15.39 2.12 -12.37
C LYS A 114 -14.30 1.22 -12.97
N ASP A 115 -14.34 1.02 -14.29
CA ASP A 115 -13.35 0.17 -14.98
C ASP A 115 -11.94 0.76 -14.89
N VAL A 116 -11.80 2.09 -15.08
CA VAL A 116 -10.55 2.82 -14.87
C VAL A 116 -10.08 2.64 -13.43
N CYS A 117 -10.94 2.90 -12.44
CA CYS A 117 -10.59 2.81 -11.02
C CYS A 117 -10.06 1.41 -10.66
N ASN A 118 -10.77 0.35 -11.07
CA ASN A 118 -10.37 -1.02 -10.81
C ASN A 118 -9.03 -1.39 -11.47
N LYS A 119 -8.79 -0.92 -12.70
CA LYS A 119 -7.51 -1.16 -13.40
C LYS A 119 -6.36 -0.38 -12.77
N GLU A 120 -6.60 0.84 -12.28
CA GLU A 120 -5.61 1.61 -11.53
C GLU A 120 -5.26 0.94 -10.20
N ALA A 121 -6.28 0.50 -9.44
CA ALA A 121 -6.09 -0.25 -8.21
C ALA A 121 -5.25 -1.51 -8.46
N LYS A 122 -5.56 -2.26 -9.52
CA LYS A 122 -4.78 -3.45 -9.91
C LYS A 122 -3.35 -3.10 -10.34
N ALA A 123 -3.15 -2.02 -11.10
CA ALA A 123 -1.81 -1.58 -11.50
C ALA A 123 -0.96 -1.18 -10.30
N ALA A 124 -1.56 -0.51 -9.31
CA ALA A 124 -0.89 -0.18 -8.05
C ALA A 124 -0.54 -1.44 -7.24
N HIS A 125 -1.47 -2.40 -7.16
CA HIS A 125 -1.26 -3.69 -6.49
C HIS A 125 -0.09 -4.48 -7.11
N VAL A 126 -0.10 -4.68 -8.43
CA VAL A 126 0.98 -5.38 -9.14
C VAL A 126 2.33 -4.70 -8.91
N ALA A 127 2.37 -3.36 -8.95
CA ALA A 127 3.59 -2.60 -8.67
C ALA A 127 4.08 -2.77 -7.22
N ALA A 128 3.18 -2.77 -6.24
CA ALA A 128 3.53 -2.99 -4.84
C ALA A 128 4.05 -4.42 -4.59
N ILE A 129 3.42 -5.43 -5.19
CA ILE A 129 3.86 -6.83 -5.11
C ILE A 129 5.24 -7.01 -5.77
N ALA A 130 5.46 -6.41 -6.94
CA ALA A 130 6.76 -6.42 -7.62
C ALA A 130 7.85 -5.77 -6.75
N ALA A 131 7.55 -4.62 -6.14
CA ALA A 131 8.47 -3.93 -5.23
C ALA A 131 8.80 -4.77 -3.97
N ALA A 132 7.79 -5.44 -3.39
CA ALA A 132 7.97 -6.34 -2.25
C ALA A 132 8.90 -7.52 -2.56
N LYS A 133 8.85 -8.05 -3.79
CA LYS A 133 9.67 -9.21 -4.25
C LYS A 133 11.08 -8.83 -4.71
N SER A 134 11.27 -7.61 -5.21
CA SER A 134 12.50 -7.13 -5.85
C SER A 134 13.83 -7.31 -5.07
N PRO A 135 13.89 -7.17 -3.73
CA PRO A 135 15.17 -7.24 -3.00
C PRO A 135 15.91 -8.58 -3.11
N LYS A 136 15.20 -9.68 -3.41
CA LYS A 136 15.78 -11.03 -3.52
C LYS A 136 15.55 -11.70 -4.88
N ALA A 137 14.86 -11.02 -5.79
CA ALA A 137 14.50 -11.52 -7.10
C ALA A 137 15.72 -11.58 -8.04
N SER A 138 15.75 -12.60 -8.92
CA SER A 138 16.73 -12.72 -10.01
C SER A 138 16.57 -11.59 -11.03
N ALA A 139 17.49 -11.48 -12.00
CA ALA A 139 17.36 -10.47 -13.05
C ALA A 139 16.14 -10.76 -13.94
N GLU A 140 15.88 -12.04 -14.18
CA GLU A 140 14.75 -12.58 -14.93
C GLU A 140 13.44 -12.26 -14.22
N ASP A 141 13.33 -12.57 -12.92
CA ASP A 141 12.13 -12.27 -12.12
C ASP A 141 11.83 -10.77 -12.08
N ARG A 142 12.89 -9.92 -12.04
CA ARG A 142 12.73 -8.47 -12.07
C ARG A 142 12.28 -7.97 -13.44
N ALA A 143 12.71 -8.62 -14.52
CA ALA A 143 12.27 -8.29 -15.88
C ALA A 143 10.80 -8.67 -16.08
N GLU A 144 10.40 -9.88 -15.67
CA GLU A 144 9.01 -10.34 -15.69
C GLU A 144 8.11 -9.43 -14.85
N ALA A 145 8.49 -9.14 -13.61
CA ALA A 145 7.72 -8.23 -12.76
C ALA A 145 7.59 -6.83 -13.36
N LYS A 146 8.61 -6.35 -14.09
CA LYS A 146 8.54 -5.06 -14.79
C LYS A 146 7.58 -5.12 -15.98
N GLU A 147 7.55 -6.22 -16.71
CA GLU A 147 6.60 -6.47 -17.78
C GLU A 147 5.16 -6.47 -17.25
N ASP A 148 4.89 -7.23 -16.17
CA ASP A 148 3.58 -7.27 -15.51
C ASP A 148 3.12 -5.88 -15.05
N VAL A 149 4.02 -5.12 -14.42
CA VAL A 149 3.74 -3.75 -13.97
C VAL A 149 3.40 -2.85 -15.16
N ASN A 150 4.17 -2.95 -16.24
CA ASN A 150 3.94 -2.16 -17.45
C ASN A 150 2.64 -2.55 -18.14
N GLU A 151 2.33 -3.85 -18.22
CA GLU A 151 1.09 -4.35 -18.81
C GLU A 151 -0.12 -3.87 -18.00
N ALA A 152 -0.08 -3.94 -16.67
CA ALA A 152 -1.15 -3.45 -15.81
C ALA A 152 -1.35 -1.93 -15.95
N LYS A 153 -0.26 -1.15 -15.99
CA LYS A 153 -0.31 0.30 -16.23
C LYS A 153 -0.85 0.64 -17.61
N TYR A 154 -0.46 -0.10 -18.63
CA TYR A 154 -1.02 0.03 -19.97
C TYR A 154 -2.53 -0.23 -19.98
N LYS A 155 -2.99 -1.33 -19.37
CA LYS A 155 -4.41 -1.66 -19.30
C LYS A 155 -5.22 -0.53 -18.66
N ALA A 156 -4.71 0.07 -17.58
CA ALA A 156 -5.33 1.23 -16.94
C ALA A 156 -5.32 2.47 -17.85
N ALA A 157 -4.20 2.78 -18.50
CA ALA A 157 -4.08 3.93 -19.40
C ALA A 157 -4.96 3.78 -20.66
N ALA A 158 -5.05 2.58 -21.23
CA ALA A 158 -5.88 2.28 -22.39
C ALA A 158 -7.38 2.43 -22.05
N GLU A 159 -7.81 1.96 -20.87
CA GLU A 159 -9.20 2.14 -20.43
C GLU A 159 -9.61 3.62 -20.32
N LYS A 160 -8.68 4.49 -19.87
CA LYS A 160 -8.93 5.94 -19.84
C LYS A 160 -9.15 6.53 -21.23
N CYS A 161 -8.60 5.91 -22.27
CA CYS A 161 -8.80 6.36 -23.64
C CYS A 161 -10.19 5.99 -24.19
N ASP A 162 -10.96 5.12 -23.52
CA ASP A 162 -12.24 4.65 -24.03
C ASP A 162 -13.35 5.71 -24.02
N THR A 163 -13.16 6.80 -23.27
CA THR A 163 -14.04 7.97 -23.32
C THR A 163 -13.83 8.83 -24.58
N LEU A 164 -12.78 8.56 -25.36
CA LEU A 164 -12.45 9.28 -26.59
C LEU A 164 -12.98 8.53 -27.81
N SER A 165 -13.01 9.20 -28.96
CA SER A 165 -13.41 8.61 -30.24
C SER A 165 -12.51 9.07 -31.40
N GLY A 166 -12.49 8.28 -32.48
CA GLY A 166 -11.74 8.62 -33.69
C GLY A 166 -10.24 8.77 -33.45
N ASP A 167 -9.61 9.73 -34.14
CA ASP A 167 -8.16 9.96 -34.08
C ASP A 167 -7.65 10.28 -32.68
N ALA A 168 -8.46 10.93 -31.84
CA ALA A 168 -8.10 11.23 -30.46
C ALA A 168 -7.93 9.94 -29.63
N LYS A 169 -8.83 8.95 -29.80
CA LYS A 169 -8.71 7.65 -29.14
C LYS A 169 -7.48 6.90 -29.63
N THR A 170 -7.27 6.86 -30.94
CA THR A 170 -6.10 6.22 -31.55
C THR A 170 -4.80 6.82 -31.01
N ALA A 171 -4.68 8.15 -30.97
CA ALA A 171 -3.50 8.84 -30.44
C ALA A 171 -3.29 8.55 -28.94
N CYS A 172 -4.37 8.54 -28.15
CA CYS A 172 -4.30 8.20 -26.72
C CYS A 172 -3.78 6.78 -26.48
N VAL A 173 -4.33 5.78 -27.18
CA VAL A 173 -3.88 4.38 -27.03
C VAL A 173 -2.44 4.21 -27.47
N GLN A 174 -2.01 4.87 -28.55
CA GLN A 174 -0.61 4.82 -28.98
C GLN A 174 0.34 5.48 -27.97
N ALA A 175 -0.07 6.59 -27.35
CA ALA A 175 0.70 7.19 -26.26
C ALA A 175 0.82 6.23 -25.06
N ALA A 176 -0.26 5.55 -24.68
CA ALA A 176 -0.26 4.55 -23.61
C ALA A 176 0.67 3.37 -23.93
N LYS A 177 0.65 2.86 -25.16
CA LYS A 177 1.55 1.80 -25.64
C LYS A 177 3.02 2.20 -25.50
N ASN A 178 3.36 3.39 -26.01
CA ASN A 178 4.71 3.93 -25.95
C ASN A 178 5.19 4.14 -24.50
N ALA A 179 4.32 4.66 -23.62
CA ALA A 179 4.63 4.92 -22.21
C ALA A 179 4.93 3.64 -21.41
N HIS A 180 4.35 2.51 -21.83
CA HIS A 180 4.41 1.24 -21.09
C HIS A 180 5.07 0.10 -21.88
N GLY A 181 5.77 0.43 -22.97
CA GLY A 181 6.56 -0.53 -23.73
C GLY A 181 5.75 -1.65 -24.39
N GLN A 182 4.45 -1.44 -24.61
CA GLN A 182 3.58 -2.39 -25.29
C GLN A 182 3.73 -2.16 -26.79
N ARG A 183 4.38 -3.08 -27.50
CA ARG A 183 4.58 -3.00 -28.95
C ARG A 183 3.34 -3.53 -29.68
#